data_AF-A0A3N5CS89-F1
#
_entry.id   AF-A0A3N5CS89-F1
#
_cell.length_a   1.000
_cell.length_b   1.000
_cell.length_c   1.000
_cell.angle_alpha   90.00
_cell.angle_beta   90.00
_cell.angle_gamma   90.00
#
_symmetry.space_group_name_H-M   'P 1'
#
loop_
_entity.id
_entity.type
_entity.pdbx_description
1 polymer ?
#
loop_
_entity_poly.entity_id
_entity_poly.type
_entity_poly.pdbx_seq_one_letter_code
_entity_poly.pdbx_strand_id
1 'polypeptide(L)'
;MSLGPVQLLIIAVIILVLFGRGRISEMMGDFGKGISSFKKGMNEEAEADRHSPAAPAPSARIEGPSHPAKPAGETVESNADKARDTTNG
;
A
#
# COMPACT_ATOMS: atom_id res chain seq x y z
N MET A 1 -15.37 23.53 -30.85
CA MET A 1 -14.68 22.25 -30.57
C MET A 1 -13.61 22.54 -29.53
N SER A 2 -13.97 22.44 -28.25
CA SER A 2 -13.06 22.76 -27.15
C SER A 2 -12.03 21.63 -27.03
N LEU A 3 -10.75 21.97 -27.06
CA LEU A 3 -9.65 21.08 -26.68
C LEU A 3 -9.81 20.76 -25.18
N GLY A 4 -10.72 19.85 -24.90
CA GLY A 4 -11.13 19.51 -23.55
C GLY A 4 -10.23 18.43 -22.94
N PRO A 5 -10.48 18.11 -21.66
CA PRO A 5 -9.76 17.05 -20.94
C PRO A 5 -9.69 15.72 -21.70
N VAL A 6 -10.71 15.43 -22.53
CA VAL A 6 -10.78 14.24 -23.37
C VAL A 6 -9.60 14.15 -24.35
N GLN A 7 -9.16 15.27 -24.95
CA GLN A 7 -8.03 15.27 -25.90
C GLN A 7 -6.71 14.92 -25.20
N LEU A 8 -6.49 15.49 -24.00
CA LEU A 8 -5.30 15.20 -23.19
C LEU A 8 -5.30 13.74 -22.72
N LEU A 9 -6.46 13.19 -22.39
CA LEU A 9 -6.59 11.78 -21.99
C LEU A 9 -6.18 10.85 -23.14
N ILE A 10 -6.65 11.12 -24.37
CA ILE A 10 -6.27 10.35 -25.56
C ILE A 10 -4.75 10.40 -25.80
N ILE A 11 -4.14 11.58 -25.69
CA ILE A 11 -2.68 11.74 -25.84
C ILE A 11 -1.93 10.97 -24.74
N ALA A 12 -2.38 11.05 -23.49
CA ALA A 12 -1.78 10.33 -22.37
C ALA A 12 -1.84 8.80 -22.57
N VAL A 13 -2.95 8.29 -23.13
CA VAL A 13 -3.08 6.86 -23.47
C VAL A 13 -2.08 6.46 -24.56
N ILE A 14 -1.91 7.26 -25.61
CA ILE A 14 -0.94 7.00 -26.67
C ILE A 14 0.49 6.93 -26.11
N ILE A 15 0.86 7.89 -25.26
CA ILE A 15 2.17 7.89 -24.59
C ILE A 15 2.31 6.66 -23.69
N LEU A 16 1.27 6.31 -22.93
CA LEU A 16 1.30 5.12 -22.06
C LEU A 16 1.49 3.82 -22.86
N VAL A 17 0.94 3.71 -24.07
CA VAL A 17 1.13 2.53 -24.94
C VAL A 17 2.53 2.49 -25.54
N LEU A 18 3.06 3.64 -25.99
CA LEU A 18 4.40 3.75 -26.59
C LEU A 18 5.51 3.44 -25.58
N PHE A 19 5.41 4.01 -24.39
CA PHE A 19 6.43 3.86 -23.34
C PHE A 19 6.14 2.66 -22.42
N GLY A 20 4.89 2.21 -22.35
CA GLY A 20 4.45 1.13 -21.48
C GLY A 20 4.33 1.55 -20.00
N ARG A 21 3.49 0.85 -19.25
CA ARG A 21 3.28 1.12 -17.81
C ARG A 21 4.54 0.95 -16.96
N GLY A 22 5.44 0.05 -17.34
CA GLY A 22 6.65 -0.28 -16.58
C GLY A 22 7.66 0.87 -16.54
N ARG A 23 7.98 1.45 -17.72
CA ARG A 23 8.93 2.56 -17.82
C ARG A 23 8.39 3.85 -17.19
N ILE A 24 7.13 4.19 -17.42
CA ILE A 24 6.54 5.40 -16.83
C ILE A 24 6.48 5.28 -15.29
N SER A 25 6.16 4.10 -14.75
CA SER A 25 6.12 3.90 -13.29
C SER A 25 7.49 4.01 -12.63
N GLU A 26 8.54 3.46 -13.27
CA GLU A 26 9.92 3.55 -12.80
C GLU A 26 10.40 5.02 -12.81
N MET A 27 10.18 5.72 -13.93
CA MET A 27 10.54 7.14 -14.06
C MET A 27 9.74 8.02 -13.08
N MET A 28 8.42 7.83 -12.95
CA MET A 28 7.63 8.63 -12.01
C MET A 28 8.02 8.42 -10.54
N GLY A 29 8.57 7.26 -10.19
CA GLY A 29 9.14 7.04 -8.87
C GLY A 29 10.33 7.96 -8.59
N ASP A 30 11.26 8.07 -9.54
CA ASP A 30 12.46 8.91 -9.39
C ASP A 30 12.13 10.40 -9.52
N PHE A 31 11.25 10.77 -10.45
CA PHE A 31 10.74 12.14 -10.56
C PHE A 31 9.95 12.56 -9.30
N GLY A 32 9.11 11.68 -8.76
CA GLY A 32 8.34 11.94 -7.55
C GLY A 32 9.23 12.20 -6.33
N LYS A 33 10.31 11.43 -6.18
CA LYS A 33 11.31 11.66 -5.12
C LYS A 33 12.04 13.00 -5.31
N GLY A 34 12.44 13.33 -6.54
CA GLY A 34 13.09 14.62 -6.85
C GLY A 34 12.20 15.83 -6.54
N ILE A 35 10.93 15.79 -6.98
CA ILE A 35 9.95 16.85 -6.73
C ILE A 35 9.59 16.91 -5.23
N SER A 36 9.49 15.77 -4.54
CA SER A 36 9.21 15.74 -3.09
C SER A 36 10.36 16.34 -2.28
N SER A 37 11.60 16.04 -2.63
CA SER A 37 12.78 16.64 -1.98
C SER A 37 12.90 18.13 -2.27
N PHE A 38 12.58 18.55 -3.49
CA PHE A 38 12.53 19.97 -3.85
C PHE A 38 11.45 20.72 -3.07
N LYS A 39 10.24 20.15 -2.98
CA LYS A 39 9.15 20.70 -2.18
C LYS A 39 9.50 20.75 -0.71
N LYS A 40 10.14 19.70 -0.18
CA LYS A 40 10.58 19.63 1.21
C LYS A 40 11.64 20.69 1.51
N GLY A 41 12.66 20.85 0.66
CA GLY A 41 13.67 21.90 0.81
C GLY A 41 13.07 23.31 0.74
N MET A 42 12.15 23.56 -0.20
CA MET A 42 11.43 24.84 -0.31
C MET A 42 10.58 25.13 0.94
N ASN A 43 9.94 24.09 1.50
CA ASN A 43 9.12 24.24 2.70
C ASN A 43 9.97 24.35 3.96
N GLU A 44 11.15 23.73 4.02
CA GLU A 44 12.14 23.91 5.09
C GLU A 44 12.74 25.32 5.10
N GLU A 45 12.94 25.95 3.93
CA GLU A 45 13.31 27.37 3.84
C GLU A 45 12.16 28.29 4.29
N ALA A 46 10.91 27.93 3.99
CA ALA A 46 9.73 28.66 4.45
C ALA A 46 9.41 28.45 5.95
N GLU A 47 9.74 27.27 6.49
CA GLU A 47 9.52 26.86 7.89
C GLU A 47 10.75 27.12 8.78
N ALA A 48 11.92 27.48 8.22
CA ALA A 48 13.07 27.94 9.02
C ALA A 48 12.77 29.24 9.80
N ASP A 49 11.70 29.97 9.44
CA ASP A 49 11.15 31.09 10.22
C ASP A 49 10.11 30.65 11.27
N ARG A 50 9.69 29.37 11.29
CA ARG A 50 8.65 28.84 12.18
C ARG A 50 8.95 27.40 12.60
N HIS A 51 9.71 27.27 13.68
CA HIS A 51 10.01 25.98 14.30
C HIS A 51 8.73 25.16 14.63
N SER A 52 8.54 24.01 13.97
CA SER A 52 7.85 22.86 14.57
C SER A 52 8.20 21.52 13.90
N PRO A 53 8.56 20.47 14.67
CA PRO A 53 8.92 19.16 14.12
C PRO A 53 7.64 18.35 13.86
N ALA A 54 7.09 18.43 12.65
CA ALA A 54 6.03 17.51 12.23
C ALA A 54 6.63 16.17 11.78
N ALA A 55 6.36 15.16 12.60
CA ALA A 55 6.76 13.77 12.53
C ALA A 55 6.63 13.09 11.14
N PRO A 56 7.43 12.03 10.87
CA PRO A 56 7.37 11.28 9.63
C PRO A 56 5.99 10.63 9.46
N ALA A 57 5.36 10.82 8.30
CA ALA A 57 4.15 10.09 7.95
C ALA A 57 4.44 8.57 8.00
N PRO A 58 3.57 7.77 8.65
CA PRO A 58 3.81 6.36 8.87
C PRO A 58 3.91 5.66 7.52
N SER A 59 5.05 5.03 7.26
CA SER A 59 5.17 4.06 6.17
C SER A 59 4.08 3.01 6.39
N ALA A 60 3.22 2.82 5.40
CA ALA A 60 2.19 1.79 5.41
C ALA A 60 2.85 0.43 5.68
N ARG A 61 2.77 -0.01 6.93
CA ARG A 61 3.23 -1.32 7.38
C ARG A 61 2.26 -2.34 6.78
N ILE A 62 2.69 -3.04 5.75
CA ILE A 62 2.05 -4.29 5.34
C ILE A 62 2.48 -5.33 6.38
N GLU A 63 1.71 -5.46 7.46
CA GLU A 63 1.83 -6.59 8.37
C GLU A 63 1.22 -7.83 7.70
N GLY A 64 2.06 -8.82 7.44
CA GLY A 64 1.69 -10.20 7.11
C GLY A 64 2.91 -10.97 6.60
N PRO A 65 3.27 -12.16 7.11
CA PRO A 65 2.50 -13.10 7.94
C PRO A 65 3.20 -13.43 9.28
N SER A 66 2.52 -13.18 10.39
CA SER A 66 2.92 -13.74 11.69
C SER A 66 1.68 -14.23 12.43
N HIS A 67 1.20 -15.41 12.02
CA HIS A 67 0.47 -16.27 12.94
C HIS A 67 1.53 -17.07 13.72
N PRO A 68 1.83 -16.75 14.99
CA PRO A 68 2.42 -17.74 15.86
C PRO A 68 1.40 -18.87 15.99
N ALA A 69 1.74 -20.05 15.47
CA ALA A 69 0.96 -21.26 15.69
C ALA A 69 0.82 -21.46 17.21
N LYS A 70 -0.41 -21.36 17.72
CA LYS A 70 -0.74 -21.70 19.11
C LYS A 70 -0.33 -23.17 19.34
N PRO A 71 0.48 -23.48 20.38
CA PRO A 71 0.93 -24.83 20.63
C PRO A 71 -0.25 -25.75 20.93
N ALA A 72 -0.11 -27.00 20.48
CA ALA A 72 -1.05 -28.10 20.67
C ALA A 72 -1.46 -28.22 22.15
N GLY A 73 -2.74 -28.04 22.43
CA GLY A 73 -3.30 -28.17 23.78
C GLY A 73 -4.81 -28.04 23.86
N GLU A 74 -5.47 -27.49 22.83
CA GLU A 74 -6.91 -27.18 22.87
C GLU A 74 -7.75 -28.02 21.88
N THR A 75 -7.31 -29.24 21.57
CA THR A 75 -8.05 -30.18 20.69
C THR A 75 -8.70 -31.35 21.44
N VAL A 76 -8.74 -31.35 22.77
CA VAL A 76 -9.31 -32.50 23.52
C VAL A 76 -10.76 -32.27 24.01
N GLU A 77 -11.27 -31.04 24.13
CA GLU A 77 -12.56 -30.85 24.83
C GLU A 77 -13.78 -30.48 23.98
N SER A 78 -13.62 -30.18 22.68
CA SER A 78 -14.76 -29.67 21.87
C SER A 78 -15.03 -30.46 20.58
N ASN A 79 -14.79 -31.78 20.60
CA ASN A 79 -15.45 -32.71 19.69
C ASN A 79 -16.24 -33.67 20.57
N ALA A 80 -17.50 -33.33 20.79
CA ALA A 80 -18.56 -34.03 20.09
C ALA A 80 -18.64 -35.48 20.59
N ASP A 81 -19.50 -35.80 21.55
CA ASP A 81 -20.95 -35.82 21.30
C ASP A 81 -21.35 -36.72 20.10
N LYS A 82 -20.43 -37.54 19.57
CA LYS A 82 -20.65 -38.36 18.36
C LYS A 82 -20.40 -39.87 18.55
N ALA A 83 -21.02 -40.46 19.58
CA ALA A 83 -21.42 -41.88 19.68
C ALA A 83 -21.47 -42.28 21.17
N ARG A 84 -22.57 -42.49 21.90
CA ARG A 84 -24.00 -42.70 21.60
C ARG A 84 -24.35 -43.80 20.58
N ASP A 85 -23.38 -44.54 20.01
CA ASP A 85 -23.64 -45.49 18.91
C ASP A 85 -23.03 -46.90 19.07
N THR A 86 -22.61 -47.33 20.27
CA THR A 86 -22.11 -48.71 20.49
C THR A 86 -22.84 -49.49 21.60
N THR A 87 -24.01 -48.99 22.03
CA THR A 87 -24.90 -49.69 22.97
C THR A 87 -25.79 -50.72 22.27
N ASN A 88 -25.24 -51.64 21.47
CA ASN A 88 -25.87 -52.93 21.17
C ASN A 88 -24.91 -53.84 20.37
N GLY A 89 -24.65 -55.06 20.87
CA GLY A 89 -23.81 -56.07 20.22
C GLY A 89 -23.20 -57.04 21.22
#